data_AF-A0A3E0VKB8-F1
#
_entry.id   AF-A0A3E0VKB8-F1
#
_cell.length_a   1.000
_cell.length_b   1.000
_cell.length_c   1.000
_cell.angle_alpha   90.00
_cell.angle_beta   90.00
_cell.angle_gamma   90.00
#
_symmetry.space_group_name_H-M   'P 1'
#
loop_
_entity.id
_entity.type
_entity.pdbx_description
1 polymer ?
#
loop_
_entity_poly.entity_id
_entity_poly.type
_entity_poly.pdbx_seq_one_letter_code
_entity_poly.pdbx_strand_id
1 'polypeptide(L)' 'MRTVREAAAVVRELREQAGLTQLQLAERARVSRSFVADLEGGKPTVEAGKLMDVFQALGFEISLRAEDSGEVRW' A
#
# COMPACT_ATOMS: atom_id res chain seq x y z
N MET A 1 8.44 -7.29 3.90
CA MET A 1 7.63 -7.47 2.69
C MET A 1 8.57 -7.73 1.51
N ARG A 2 8.43 -8.87 0.84
CA ARG A 2 9.31 -9.33 -0.25
C ARG A 2 8.65 -9.31 -1.63
N THR A 3 7.32 -9.21 -1.70
CA THR A 3 6.58 -9.24 -2.97
C THR A 3 5.47 -8.19 -3.02
N VAL A 4 5.04 -7.82 -4.23
CA VAL A 4 3.88 -6.94 -4.45
C VAL A 4 2.59 -7.54 -3.88
N ARG A 5 2.47 -8.88 -3.89
CA ARG A 5 1.33 -9.58 -3.31
C ARG A 5 1.25 -9.41 -1.79
N GLU A 6 2.39 -9.44 -1.10
CA GLU A 6 2.43 -9.13 0.33
C GLU A 6 2.03 -7.67 0.59
N ALA A 7 2.45 -6.73 -0.27
CA ALA A 7 2.02 -5.32 -0.20
C ALA A 7 0.51 -5.16 -0.36
N ALA A 8 -0.05 -5.82 -1.36
CA ALA A 8 -1.48 -5.84 -1.61
C ALA A 8 -2.29 -6.34 -0.40
N ALA A 9 -1.82 -7.40 0.25
CA ALA A 9 -2.46 -7.95 1.44
C ALA A 9 -2.43 -6.95 2.61
N VAL A 10 -1.28 -6.31 2.86
CA VAL A 10 -1.15 -5.29 3.91
C VAL A 10 -2.04 -4.09 3.63
N VAL A 11 -2.08 -3.58 2.38
CA VAL A 11 -2.95 -2.47 2.01
C VAL A 11 -4.42 -2.79 2.28
N ARG A 12 -4.87 -3.98 1.88
CA ARG A 12 -6.25 -4.43 2.12
C ARG A 12 -6.57 -4.52 3.61
N GLU A 13 -5.68 -5.13 4.40
CA GLU A 13 -5.83 -5.24 5.85
C GLU A 13 -5.95 -3.88 6.51
N LEU A 14 -5.03 -2.95 6.21
CA LEU A 14 -5.03 -1.59 6.76
C LEU A 14 -6.30 -0.82 6.36
N ARG A 15 -6.76 -0.98 5.12
CA ARG A 15 -8.01 -0.38 4.65
C ARG A 15 -9.21 -0.88 5.47
N GLU A 16 -9.30 -2.19 5.69
CA GLU A 16 -10.38 -2.82 6.45
C GLU A 16 -10.35 -2.40 7.92
N GLN A 17 -9.17 -2.35 8.54
CA GLN A 17 -8.98 -1.83 9.91
C GLN A 17 -9.39 -0.36 10.06
N ALA A 18 -9.13 0.45 9.03
CA ALA A 18 -9.56 1.85 8.98
C ALA A 18 -11.06 2.02 8.66
N GLY A 19 -11.81 0.94 8.43
CA GLY A 19 -13.25 0.98 8.12
C GLY A 19 -13.57 1.62 6.77
N LEU A 20 -12.62 1.58 5.81
CA LEU A 20 -12.76 2.26 4.53
C LEU A 20 -13.23 1.32 3.42
N THR A 21 -14.08 1.84 2.56
CA THR A 21 -14.31 1.25 1.23
C THR A 21 -13.10 1.50 0.32
N GLN A 22 -12.97 0.70 -0.74
CA GLN A 22 -11.93 0.94 -1.75
C GLN A 22 -12.03 2.32 -2.41
N LEU A 23 -13.26 2.85 -2.56
CA LEU A 23 -13.48 4.18 -3.11
C LEU A 23 -12.94 5.26 -2.17
N GLN A 24 -13.23 5.17 -0.87
CA GLN A 24 -12.74 6.13 0.12
C GLN A 24 -11.22 6.12 0.25
N LEU A 25 -10.59 4.94 0.17
CA LEU A 25 -9.13 4.85 0.12
C LEU A 25 -8.58 5.52 -1.14
N ALA A 26 -9.19 5.26 -2.30
CA ALA A 26 -8.77 5.86 -3.56
C ALA A 26 -8.86 7.39 -3.53
N GLU A 27 -9.93 7.94 -2.98
CA GLU A 27 -10.12 9.38 -2.79
C GLU A 27 -9.05 10.00 -1.89
N ARG A 28 -8.74 9.37 -0.74
CA ARG A 28 -7.67 9.83 0.16
C ARG A 28 -6.29 9.79 -0.49
N ALA A 29 -6.01 8.73 -1.24
CA ALA A 29 -4.74 8.55 -1.95
C ALA A 29 -4.66 9.31 -3.28
N ARG A 30 -5.72 10.01 -3.70
CA ARG A 30 -5.82 10.70 -4.99
C ARG A 30 -5.51 9.81 -6.20
N VAL A 31 -5.96 8.54 -6.13
CA VAL A 31 -5.84 7.55 -7.20
C VAL A 31 -7.23 7.10 -7.67
N SER A 32 -7.29 6.33 -8.75
CA SER A 32 -8.58 5.76 -9.19
C SER A 32 -9.00 4.61 -8.27
N ARG A 33 -10.32 4.40 -8.12
CA ARG A 33 -10.84 3.19 -7.46
C ARG A 33 -10.34 1.91 -8.13
N SER A 34 -10.21 1.90 -9.46
CA SER A 34 -9.66 0.76 -10.20
C SER A 34 -8.22 0.46 -9.84
N PHE A 35 -7.41 1.49 -9.54
CA PHE A 35 -6.05 1.28 -9.05
C PHE A 35 -6.04 0.56 -7.70
N VAL A 36 -6.89 0.98 -6.75
CA VAL A 36 -7.00 0.30 -5.44
C VAL A 36 -7.47 -1.14 -5.62
N ALA A 37 -8.44 -1.40 -6.51
CA ALA A 37 -8.90 -2.76 -6.78
C ALA A 37 -7.81 -3.64 -7.41
N ASP A 38 -7.07 -3.12 -8.39
CA ASP A 38 -5.93 -3.80 -9.02
C ASP A 38 -4.81 -4.09 -8.00
N LEU A 39 -4.50 -3.11 -7.15
CA LEU A 39 -3.51 -3.23 -6.09
C LEU A 39 -3.90 -4.32 -5.09
N GLU A 40 -5.10 -4.26 -4.50
CA GLU A 40 -5.58 -5.28 -3.56
C GLU A 40 -5.75 -6.67 -4.21
N GLY A 41 -5.97 -6.71 -5.52
CA GLY A 41 -5.97 -7.94 -6.32
C GLY A 41 -4.58 -8.53 -6.54
N GLY A 42 -3.51 -7.83 -6.16
CA GLY A 42 -2.14 -8.29 -6.30
C GLY A 42 -1.58 -8.14 -7.71
N LYS A 43 -2.07 -7.17 -8.49
CA LYS A 43 -1.53 -6.87 -9.83
C LYS A 43 -0.02 -6.57 -9.71
N PRO A 44 0.86 -7.31 -10.40
CA PRO A 44 2.30 -7.18 -10.23
C PRO A 44 2.87 -5.86 -10.77
N THR A 45 2.15 -5.20 -11.68
CA THR A 45 2.60 -4.00 -12.41
C THR A 45 1.96 -2.71 -11.93
N VAL A 46 1.69 -2.59 -10.61
CA VAL A 46 1.24 -1.32 -10.04
C VAL A 46 2.35 -0.28 -10.05
N GLU A 47 1.98 0.98 -10.31
CA GLU A 47 2.92 2.10 -10.22
C GLU A 47 3.36 2.33 -8.78
N ALA A 48 4.67 2.25 -8.53
CA ALA A 48 5.24 2.35 -7.18
C ALA A 48 4.90 3.69 -6.48
N GLY A 49 4.88 4.81 -7.22
CA GLY A 49 4.51 6.12 -6.66
C GLY A 49 3.10 6.11 -6.06
N LYS A 50 2.12 5.56 -6.79
CA LYS A 50 0.74 5.44 -6.32
C LYS A 50 0.60 4.46 -5.15
N LEU A 51 1.46 3.44 -5.07
CA LEU A 51 1.52 2.57 -3.90
C LEU A 51 1.98 3.36 -2.66
N MET A 52 2.97 4.26 -2.79
CA MET A 52 3.38 5.16 -1.70
C MET A 52 2.23 6.09 -1.28
N ASP A 53 1.52 6.68 -2.25
CA ASP A 53 0.36 7.55 -1.97
C ASP A 53 -0.72 6.80 -1.17
N VAL A 54 -0.95 5.51 -1.48
CA VAL A 54 -1.88 4.66 -0.76
C VAL A 54 -1.42 4.39 0.68
N PHE A 55 -0.15 4.07 0.90
CA PHE A 55 0.36 3.91 2.27
C PHE A 55 0.24 5.21 3.07
N GLN A 56 0.60 6.35 2.47
CA GLN A 56 0.49 7.65 3.12
C GLN A 56 -0.97 8.00 3.46
N ALA A 57 -1.91 7.70 2.57
CA ALA A 57 -3.35 7.89 2.80
C ALA A 57 -3.90 7.02 3.94
N LEU A 58 -3.25 5.89 4.23
CA LEU A 58 -3.55 5.02 5.37
C LEU A 58 -2.82 5.44 6.65
N GLY A 59 -1.95 6.45 6.59
CA GLY A 59 -1.16 6.94 7.73
C GLY A 59 0.15 6.17 7.95
N PHE A 60 0.66 5.49 6.92
CA PHE A 60 1.90 4.71 6.98
C PHE A 60 2.94 5.25 6.01
N GLU A 61 4.20 5.06 6.37
CA GLU A 61 5.36 5.32 5.53
C GLU A 61 6.11 4.01 5.25
N ILE A 62 6.87 3.97 4.15
CA ILE A 62 7.72 2.83 3.83
C ILE A 62 9.14 3.16 4.28
N SER A 63 9.72 2.29 5.09
CA SER A 63 11.14 2.31 5.46
C SER A 63 11.87 1.09 4.92
N LEU A 64 13.11 1.26 4.52
CA LEU A 64 14.01 0.16 4.18
C LEU A 64 14.68 -0.38 5.44
N ARG A 65 14.62 -1.70 5.65
CA ARG A 65 15.31 -2.35 6.76
C ARG A 65 16.38 -3.30 6.22
N ALA A 66 17.61 -3.14 6.69
CA ALA A 66 18.72 -4.06 6.39
C ALA A 66 18.41 -5.44 6.98
N GLU A 67 18.55 -6.50 6.17
CA GLU A 67 18.17 -7.87 6.57
C GLU A 67 19.16 -8.49 7.57
N ASP A 68 20.41 -8.07 7.53
CA ASP A 68 21.52 -8.56 8.36
C ASP A 68 21.68 -7.78 9.67
N SER A 69 21.64 -6.45 9.62
CA SER A 69 21.87 -5.57 10.78
C SER A 69 20.59 -5.12 11.46
N GLY A 70 19.45 -5.20 10.76
CA GLY A 70 18.16 -4.66 11.23
C GLY A 70 18.07 -3.14 11.22
N GLU A 71 19.10 -2.42 10.74
CA GLU A 71 19.12 -0.97 10.58
C GLU A 71 17.96 -0.50 9.70
N VAL A 72 17.27 0.57 10.12
CA VAL A 72 16.14 1.15 9.39
C VAL A 72 16.56 2.47 8.74
N ARG A 73 16.23 2.63 7.45
CA ARG A 73 16.47 3.80 6.61
C ARG A 73 15.16 4.30 6.01
N TRP A 74 14.99 5.62 5.99
CA TRP A 74 13.83 6.32 5.43
C TRP A 74 14.13 6.78 4.00
#